data_AF-A0A8X6QPT0-F1
#
_entry.id   AF-A0A8X6QPT0-F1
#
_cell.length_a   1.000
_cell.length_b   1.000
_cell.length_c   1.000
_cell.angle_alpha   90.00
_cell.angle_beta   90.00
_cell.angle_gamma   90.00
#
_symmetry.space_group_name_H-M   'P 1'
#
loop_
_entity.id
_entity.type
_entity.pdbx_description
1 polymer ?
#
loop_
_entity_poly.entity_id
_entity_poly.type
_entity_poly.pdbx_seq_one_letter_code
_entity_poly.pdbx_strand_id
1 'polypeptide(L)'
;MKKETLNACWEKLCPECVHDCIGFSPNEIHQPLTDEDLAELTKSAEEEETEEKDEGLTLERLAELMRIAKELQKKAKSWDPYMVRSLQFSNAIDSSMSTYKTLFTTIKKTTKLAANKHVPNEGQEK
;
A
#
# COMPACT_ATOMS: atom_id res chain seq x y z
N MET A 1 -15.06 0.68 7.27
CA MET A 1 -13.95 1.11 8.17
C MET A 1 -13.70 2.60 7.93
N LYS A 2 -13.60 3.44 8.97
CA LYS A 2 -13.56 4.91 8.81
C LYS A 2 -12.22 5.33 8.19
N LYS A 3 -12.25 5.74 6.92
CA LYS A 3 -11.11 6.24 6.13
C LYS A 3 -10.33 7.40 6.81
N GLU A 4 -10.98 8.14 7.70
CA GLU A 4 -10.38 9.25 8.44
C GLU A 4 -9.36 8.80 9.52
N THR A 5 -9.44 7.57 10.03
CA THR A 5 -8.62 7.15 11.18
C THR A 5 -7.20 6.73 10.79
N LEU A 6 -7.02 6.15 9.60
CA LEU A 6 -5.68 5.75 9.13
C LEU A 6 -4.85 6.96 8.75
N ASN A 7 -5.44 7.94 8.04
CA ASN A 7 -4.79 9.21 7.71
C ASN A 7 -4.30 9.94 8.98
N ALA A 8 -5.16 10.08 9.99
CA ALA A 8 -4.81 10.73 11.27
C ALA A 8 -3.66 10.04 12.04
N CYS A 9 -3.41 8.75 11.78
CA CYS A 9 -2.30 8.03 12.40
C CYS A 9 -0.96 8.38 11.73
N TRP A 10 -0.96 8.56 10.40
CA TRP A 10 0.23 8.97 9.63
C TRP A 10 0.65 10.41 9.93
N GLU A 11 -0.31 11.34 10.07
CA GLU A 11 -0.02 12.75 10.42
C GLU A 11 0.71 12.89 11.77
N LYS A 12 0.39 12.03 12.75
CA LYS A 12 1.05 12.04 14.07
C LYS A 12 2.44 11.38 14.06
N LEU A 13 2.70 10.50 13.10
CA LEU A 13 3.98 9.78 12.98
C LEU A 13 5.07 10.64 12.32
N CYS A 14 4.69 11.61 11.47
CA CYS A 14 5.64 12.53 10.87
C CYS A 14 5.01 13.90 10.51
N PRO A 15 4.82 14.78 11.51
CA PRO A 15 4.17 16.08 11.29
C PRO A 15 4.94 16.97 10.31
N GLU A 16 6.27 16.95 10.37
CA GLU A 16 7.14 17.79 9.53
C GLU A 16 7.09 17.39 8.04
N CYS A 17 6.90 16.11 7.72
CA CYS A 17 6.88 15.65 6.31
C CYS A 17 5.59 16.02 5.57
N VAL A 18 4.46 16.10 6.27
CA VAL A 18 3.14 16.36 5.67
C VAL A 18 2.97 17.84 5.34
N HIS A 19 3.61 18.73 6.09
CA HIS A 19 3.48 20.19 5.91
C HIS A 19 4.52 20.80 4.96
N ASP A 20 5.69 20.17 4.79
CA ASP A 20 6.80 20.75 4.00
C ASP A 20 7.02 20.08 2.63
N CYS A 21 6.07 19.26 2.14
CA CYS A 21 6.09 18.79 0.76
C CYS A 21 5.85 19.96 -0.21
N ILE A 22 6.92 20.67 -0.57
CA ILE A 22 6.92 21.73 -1.59
C ILE A 22 6.41 21.11 -2.91
N GLY A 23 5.12 21.31 -3.19
CA GLY A 23 4.42 20.69 -4.32
C GLY A 23 2.90 20.60 -4.12
N PHE A 24 2.41 20.62 -2.88
CA PHE A 24 1.00 20.88 -2.59
C PHE A 24 0.90 22.31 -2.06
N SER A 25 0.45 23.26 -2.88
CA SER A 25 0.10 24.60 -2.40
C SER A 25 -1.30 24.54 -1.79
N PRO A 26 -1.48 24.74 -0.46
CA PRO A 26 -2.81 24.76 0.15
C PRO A 26 -3.70 25.89 -0.43
N ASN A 27 -3.09 26.89 -1.05
CA ASN A 27 -3.79 28.05 -1.62
C ASN A 27 -4.54 27.75 -2.93
N GLU A 28 -4.32 26.61 -3.58
CA GLU A 28 -5.08 26.22 -4.78
C GLU A 28 -6.41 25.51 -4.44
N ILE A 29 -6.64 25.15 -3.18
CA ILE A 29 -7.86 24.44 -2.72
C ILE A 29 -8.91 25.43 -2.16
N HIS A 30 -8.61 26.73 -2.10
CA HIS A 30 -9.48 27.75 -1.53
C HIS A 30 -10.20 28.62 -2.58
N GLN A 31 -10.53 28.07 -3.75
CA GLN A 31 -11.60 28.65 -4.55
C GLN A 31 -12.93 28.26 -3.88
N PRO A 32 -13.75 29.21 -3.39
CA PRO A 32 -15.06 28.88 -2.88
C PRO A 32 -15.87 28.29 -4.03
N LEU A 33 -16.18 27.00 -3.95
CA LEU A 33 -17.09 26.32 -4.86
C LEU A 33 -18.39 27.14 -4.93
N THR A 34 -18.75 27.57 -6.13
CA THR A 34 -20.03 28.23 -6.36
C THR A 34 -21.15 27.18 -6.27
N ASP A 35 -22.37 27.59 -5.93
CA ASP A 35 -23.52 26.67 -5.82
C ASP A 35 -23.77 25.89 -7.13
N GLU A 36 -23.34 26.43 -8.27
CA GLU A 36 -23.34 25.75 -9.59
C GLU A 36 -22.41 24.52 -9.62
N ASP A 37 -21.19 24.64 -9.07
CA ASP A 37 -20.22 23.53 -9.00
C ASP A 37 -20.71 22.42 -8.06
N LEU A 38 -21.43 22.79 -6.99
CA LEU A 38 -22.02 21.83 -6.05
C LEU A 38 -23.17 21.01 -6.68
N ALA A 39 -23.93 21.63 -7.59
CA ALA A 39 -24.98 20.97 -8.37
C ALA A 39 -24.41 20.01 -9.42
N GLU A 40 -23.24 20.31 -9.99
CA GLU A 40 -22.58 19.43 -10.97
C GLU A 40 -21.99 18.16 -10.31
N LEU A 41 -21.43 18.30 -9.09
CA LEU A 41 -20.90 17.17 -8.30
C LEU A 41 -21.99 16.18 -7.86
N THR A 42 -23.18 16.68 -7.51
CA THR A 42 -24.30 15.83 -7.09
C THR A 42 -24.95 15.09 -8.26
N LYS A 43 -24.80 15.59 -9.50
CA LYS A 43 -25.26 14.89 -10.70
C LYS A 43 -24.33 13.77 -11.16
N SER A 44 -23.05 13.83 -10.80
CA SER A 44 -22.05 12.80 -11.15
C SER A 44 -21.89 11.70 -10.10
N ALA A 45 -22.64 11.77 -8.99
CA ALA A 45 -22.59 10.78 -7.91
C ALA A 45 -23.52 9.56 -8.12
N GLU A 46 -24.29 9.51 -9.22
CA GLU A 46 -25.28 8.45 -9.45
C GLU A 46 -24.73 7.19 -10.15
N GLU A 47 -23.54 7.23 -10.75
CA GLU A 47 -22.93 6.04 -11.35
C GLU A 47 -21.45 5.95 -10.96
N GLU A 48 -21.16 5.21 -9.89
CA GLU A 48 -20.01 4.30 -9.70
C GLU A 48 -19.89 3.99 -8.20
N GLU A 49 -20.85 3.23 -7.66
CA GLU A 49 -20.55 2.35 -6.54
C GLU A 49 -19.73 1.17 -7.08
N THR A 50 -18.47 1.42 -7.41
CA THR A 50 -17.51 0.32 -7.55
C THR A 50 -17.31 -0.21 -6.13
N GLU A 51 -18.01 -1.30 -5.79
CA GLU A 51 -17.74 -2.10 -4.61
C GLU A 51 -16.27 -2.54 -4.66
N GLU A 52 -15.37 -1.75 -4.06
CA GLU A 52 -14.02 -2.20 -3.75
C GLU A 52 -14.17 -3.38 -2.79
N LYS A 53 -14.18 -4.59 -3.35
CA LYS A 53 -13.98 -5.80 -2.58
C LYS A 53 -12.71 -5.56 -1.78
N ASP A 54 -12.83 -5.52 -0.46
CA ASP A 54 -11.69 -5.44 0.44
C ASP A 54 -10.90 -6.74 0.31
N GLU A 55 -10.05 -6.84 -0.73
CA GLU A 55 -9.28 -8.05 -1.02
C GLU A 55 -8.09 -8.19 -0.04
N GLY A 56 -8.26 -7.89 1.25
CA GLY A 56 -7.31 -8.15 2.33
C GLY A 56 -5.81 -8.06 1.98
N LEU A 57 -5.02 -8.94 2.59
CA LEU A 57 -3.57 -9.11 2.30
C LEU A 57 -3.37 -10.33 1.41
N THR A 58 -3.58 -10.18 0.09
CA THR A 58 -3.28 -11.24 -0.88
C THR A 58 -1.77 -11.40 -1.10
N LEU A 59 -1.37 -12.51 -1.72
CA LEU A 59 0.02 -12.76 -2.11
C LEU A 59 0.56 -11.66 -3.04
N GLU A 60 -0.28 -11.16 -3.95
CA GLU A 60 0.06 -10.09 -4.89
C GLU A 60 0.25 -8.75 -4.16
N ARG A 61 -0.68 -8.37 -3.28
CA ARG A 61 -0.56 -7.15 -2.45
C ARG A 61 0.71 -7.19 -1.57
N LEU A 62 1.06 -8.35 -1.02
CA LEU A 62 2.31 -8.54 -0.29
C LEU A 62 3.55 -8.41 -1.17
N ALA A 63 3.53 -8.98 -2.38
CA ALA A 63 4.63 -8.84 -3.32
C ALA A 63 4.85 -7.36 -3.70
N GLU A 64 3.75 -6.64 -3.91
CA GLU A 64 3.76 -5.23 -4.24
C GLU A 64 4.33 -4.37 -3.10
N LEU A 65 3.91 -4.61 -1.85
CA LEU A 65 4.52 -3.97 -0.67
C LEU A 65 6.04 -4.20 -0.60
N MET A 66 6.50 -5.43 -0.87
CA MET A 66 7.95 -5.71 -0.91
C MET A 66 8.66 -4.96 -2.05
N ARG A 67 8.03 -4.86 -3.21
CA ARG A 67 8.57 -4.12 -4.36
C ARG A 67 8.72 -2.65 -4.04
N ILE A 68 7.68 -2.02 -3.49
CA ILE A 68 7.70 -0.60 -3.08
C ILE A 68 8.78 -0.37 -2.03
N ALA A 69 8.86 -1.22 -1.00
CA ALA A 69 9.89 -1.13 0.04
C ALA A 69 11.31 -1.17 -0.56
N LYS A 70 11.55 -2.04 -1.54
CA LYS A 70 12.86 -2.15 -2.22
C LYS A 70 13.17 -0.92 -3.07
N GLU A 71 12.19 -0.37 -3.79
CA GLU A 71 12.37 0.86 -4.55
C GLU A 71 12.66 2.06 -3.64
N LEU A 72 11.97 2.15 -2.50
CA LEU A 72 12.21 3.20 -1.50
C LEU A 72 13.62 3.10 -0.92
N GLN A 73 14.08 1.90 -0.58
CA GLN A 73 15.47 1.67 -0.13
C GLN A 73 16.49 2.09 -1.21
N LYS A 74 16.24 1.81 -2.49
CA LYS A 74 17.12 2.23 -3.60
C LYS A 74 17.19 3.74 -3.71
N LYS A 75 16.03 4.41 -3.70
CA LYS A 75 15.94 5.87 -3.76
C LYS A 75 16.68 6.53 -2.59
N ALA A 76 16.48 6.03 -1.37
CA ALA A 76 17.18 6.53 -0.20
C ALA A 76 18.71 6.42 -0.33
N LYS A 77 19.21 5.29 -0.86
CA LYS A 77 20.65 5.11 -1.12
C LYS A 77 21.19 6.03 -2.20
N SER A 78 20.41 6.33 -3.24
CA SER A 78 20.84 7.21 -4.33
C SER A 78 20.74 8.70 -4.01
N TRP A 79 19.76 9.09 -3.19
CA TRP A 79 19.45 10.49 -2.91
C TRP A 79 20.11 11.01 -1.63
N ASP A 80 20.35 10.15 -0.65
CA ASP A 80 20.98 10.58 0.60
C ASP A 80 22.50 10.59 0.45
N PRO A 81 23.15 11.77 0.54
CA PRO A 81 24.61 11.85 0.46
C PRO A 81 25.32 11.19 1.66
N TYR A 82 24.60 10.90 2.75
CA TYR A 82 25.12 10.26 3.95
C TYR A 82 24.74 8.77 4.01
N MET A 83 25.68 7.91 3.58
CA MET A 83 25.48 6.46 3.49
C MET A 83 25.04 5.80 4.81
N VAL A 84 25.51 6.29 5.96
CA VAL A 84 25.14 5.73 7.28
C VAL A 84 23.64 5.92 7.53
N ARG A 85 23.10 7.09 7.21
CA ARG A 85 21.68 7.39 7.43
C ARG A 85 20.78 6.62 6.47
N SER A 86 21.16 6.53 5.19
CA SER A 86 20.41 5.72 4.21
C SER A 86 20.42 4.22 4.55
N LEU A 87 21.52 3.74 5.16
CA LEU A 87 21.61 2.37 5.65
C LEU A 87 20.72 2.15 6.88
N GLN A 88 20.73 3.07 7.85
CA GLN A 88 19.84 3.02 9.02
C GLN A 88 18.36 3.00 8.60
N PHE A 89 17.99 3.86 7.66
CA PHE A 89 16.64 3.87 7.08
C PHE A 89 16.30 2.55 6.37
N SER A 90 17.23 2.02 5.57
CA SER A 90 17.03 0.72 4.91
C SER A 90 16.80 -0.41 5.90
N ASN A 91 17.56 -0.44 7.00
CA ASN A 91 17.43 -1.44 8.06
C ASN A 91 16.10 -1.31 8.81
N ALA A 92 15.63 -0.08 9.03
CA ALA A 92 14.32 0.18 9.63
C ALA A 92 13.20 -0.38 8.74
N ILE A 93 13.23 -0.12 7.43
CA ILE A 93 12.30 -0.72 6.47
C ILE A 93 12.36 -2.25 6.54
N ASP A 94 13.56 -2.84 6.52
CA ASP A 94 13.69 -4.29 6.53
C ASP A 94 13.15 -4.94 7.81
N SER A 95 13.30 -4.24 8.95
CA SER A 95 12.76 -4.64 10.26
C SER A 95 11.24 -4.56 10.26
N SER A 96 10.66 -3.43 9.84
CA SER A 96 9.20 -3.25 9.75
C SER A 96 8.55 -4.23 8.76
N MET A 97 9.24 -4.56 7.66
CA MET A 97 8.76 -5.52 6.66
C MET A 97 8.88 -7.00 7.10
N SER A 98 9.51 -7.30 8.24
CA SER A 98 9.74 -8.68 8.71
C SER A 98 8.46 -9.51 8.83
N THR A 99 7.40 -8.91 9.40
CA THR A 99 6.10 -9.57 9.55
C THR A 99 5.49 -9.92 8.20
N TYR A 100 5.52 -8.98 7.25
CA TYR A 100 5.01 -9.19 5.90
C TYR A 100 5.83 -10.21 5.10
N LYS A 101 7.16 -10.26 5.30
CA LYS A 101 8.03 -11.30 4.73
C LYS A 101 7.63 -12.70 5.21
N THR A 102 7.41 -12.85 6.52
CA THR A 102 6.97 -14.12 7.11
C THR A 102 5.60 -14.53 6.56
N LEU A 103 4.65 -13.59 6.49
CA LEU A 103 3.33 -13.84 5.94
C LEU A 103 3.37 -14.28 4.47
N PHE A 104 4.15 -13.58 3.64
CA PHE A 104 4.34 -13.93 2.24
C PHE A 104 4.88 -15.35 2.05
N THR A 105 5.88 -15.75 2.85
CA THR A 105 6.43 -17.11 2.77
C THR A 105 5.40 -18.17 3.19
N THR A 106 4.57 -17.86 4.19
CA THR A 106 3.51 -18.74 4.70
C THR A 106 2.43 -18.96 3.64
N ILE A 107 1.88 -17.87 3.09
CA ILE A 107 0.85 -17.91 2.04
C ILE A 107 1.40 -18.64 0.80
N LYS A 108 2.62 -18.32 0.36
CA LYS A 108 3.23 -19.00 -0.79
C LYS A 108 3.36 -20.51 -0.57
N LYS A 109 3.65 -20.96 0.66
CA LYS A 109 3.75 -22.39 1.00
C LYS A 109 2.39 -23.07 1.02
N THR A 110 1.36 -22.44 1.59
CA THR A 110 0.01 -23.01 1.64
C THR A 110 -0.59 -23.14 0.24
N THR A 111 -0.39 -22.16 -0.64
CA THR A 111 -0.83 -22.22 -2.05
C THR A 111 -0.14 -23.36 -2.80
N LYS A 112 1.17 -23.56 -2.61
CA LYS A 112 1.92 -24.68 -3.23
C LYS A 112 1.46 -26.05 -2.73
N LEU A 113 1.19 -26.17 -1.42
CA LEU A 113 0.67 -27.42 -0.83
C LEU A 113 -0.75 -27.74 -1.31
N ALA A 114 -1.59 -26.73 -1.53
CA ALA A 114 -2.92 -26.92 -2.11
C ALA A 114 -2.83 -27.39 -3.57
N ALA A 115 -1.93 -26.81 -4.37
CA ALA A 115 -1.70 -27.23 -5.75
C ALA A 115 -1.18 -28.68 -5.87
N ASN A 116 -0.33 -29.12 -4.92
CA ASN A 116 0.26 -30.47 -4.95
C ASN A 116 -0.68 -31.59 -4.47
N LYS A 117 -1.80 -31.25 -3.79
CA LYS A 117 -2.81 -32.22 -3.34
C LYS A 117 -3.89 -32.51 -4.39
N HIS A 118 -3.88 -31.80 -5.51
CA HIS A 118 -4.87 -31.93 -6.59
C HIS A 118 -4.35 -32.75 -7.78
N VAL A 119 -3.44 -33.69 -7.56
CA VAL A 119 -3.18 -34.76 -8.54
C VAL A 119 -4.15 -35.89 -8.21
N PRO A 120 -5.20 -36.13 -9.03
CA PRO A 120 -6.04 -37.29 -8.84
C PRO A 120 -5.19 -38.52 -9.12
N ASN A 121 -5.18 -39.46 -8.18
CA ASN A 121 -4.67 -40.80 -8.40
C ASN A 121 -5.66 -41.53 -9.32
N GLU A 122 -5.64 -41.20 -10.61
CA GLU A 122 -6.24 -42.03 -11.65
C GLU A 122 -5.24 -43.11 -12.03
N GLY A 123 -5.59 -44.36 -11.70
CA GLY A 123 -4.95 -45.51 -12.31
C GLY A 123 -4.38 -46.52 -11.34
N GLN A 124 -5.25 -47.19 -10.57
CA GLN A 124 -5.12 -48.63 -10.36
C GLN A 124 -6.49 -49.29 -10.47
N GLU A 125 -6.95 -49.42 -11.72
CA GLU A 125 -7.86 -50.48 -12.10
C GLU A 125 -7.01 -51.58 -12.76
N LYS A 126 -6.90 -52.72 -12.08
CA LYS A 126 -6.98 -54.09 -12.61
C LYS A 126 -6.68 -55.11 -11.51
#